data_AF-A0A8C8YYZ0-F1
#
_entry.id   AF-A0A8C8YYZ0-F1
#
_cell.length_a   1.000
_cell.length_b   1.000
_cell.length_c   1.000
_cell.angle_alpha   90.00
_cell.angle_beta   90.00
_cell.angle_gamma   90.00
#
_symmetry.space_group_name_H-M   'P 1'
#
loop_
_entity.id
_entity.type
_entity.pdbx_description
1 polymer ?
#
loop_
_entity_poly.entity_id
_entity_poly.type
_entity_poly.pdbx_seq_one_letter_code
_entity_poly.pdbx_strand_id
1 'polypeptide(L)'
;MASAVLTLGTGGQTGEVAAEVLPSARWLYCGEPEEIQRAVLVQFSNGKLQNPGNMRFTLYKSNDSTNPRKRNQRILAAETDRLSYVGNNFGTGALKCNALCRNFVGILNKTSGQMEVYDAELFNMQPLFSGLLKGQQNYLLEGAKDLVSNPISATAW
;
A
#
# COMPACT_ATOMS: atom_id res chain seq x y z
N MET A 1 4.42 4.40 -15.55
CA MET A 1 4.17 3.33 -14.56
C MET A 1 4.83 2.07 -15.07
N ALA A 2 5.77 1.49 -14.31
CA ALA A 2 6.42 0.26 -14.74
C ALA A 2 5.44 -0.91 -14.58
N SER A 3 4.88 -1.35 -15.70
CA SER A 3 4.19 -2.63 -15.80
C SER A 3 5.24 -3.67 -16.16
N ALA A 4 5.40 -4.72 -15.34
CA ALA A 4 6.19 -5.87 -15.73
C ALA A 4 5.26 -6.84 -16.47
N VAL A 5 5.31 -6.81 -17.81
CA VAL A 5 4.76 -7.86 -18.66
C VAL A 5 5.88 -8.90 -18.84
N LEU A 6 5.68 -10.11 -18.31
CA LEU A 6 6.52 -11.26 -18.65
C LEU A 6 6.01 -11.84 -19.98
N THR A 7 6.60 -11.39 -21.10
CA THR A 7 6.39 -12.01 -22.42
C THR A 7 7.24 -13.27 -22.56
N LEU A 8 6.62 -14.42 -22.83
CA LEU A 8 7.28 -15.61 -23.34
C LEU A 8 7.57 -15.42 -24.83
N GLY A 9 8.83 -15.19 -25.18
CA GLY A 9 9.29 -15.16 -26.56
C GLY A 9 9.41 -16.58 -27.12
N THR A 10 8.64 -16.89 -28.16
CA THR A 10 8.83 -18.06 -29.01
C THR A 10 9.63 -17.65 -30.24
N GLY A 11 10.79 -18.29 -30.48
CA GLY A 11 11.52 -18.13 -31.73
C GLY A 11 12.98 -18.63 -31.72
N GLY A 12 13.19 -19.83 -32.28
CA GLY A 12 14.30 -20.18 -33.18
C GLY A 12 15.76 -20.24 -32.67
N GLN A 13 16.30 -21.48 -32.69
CA GLN A 13 17.70 -21.95 -32.68
C GLN A 13 18.71 -21.00 -33.39
N THR A 14 20.00 -20.86 -33.06
CA THR A 14 21.07 -21.75 -32.59
C THR A 14 22.19 -20.91 -31.94
N GLY A 15 22.94 -21.45 -30.97
CA GLY A 15 24.18 -20.83 -30.47
C GLY A 15 24.40 -21.06 -28.98
N GLU A 16 25.22 -22.05 -28.66
CA GLU A 16 25.61 -22.48 -27.33
C GLU A 16 26.43 -21.41 -26.59
N VAL A 17 25.85 -20.87 -25.52
CA VAL A 17 26.56 -20.39 -24.34
C VAL A 17 25.74 -20.94 -23.18
N ALA A 18 26.36 -21.70 -22.28
CA ALA A 18 25.69 -22.20 -21.09
C ALA A 18 25.19 -21.00 -20.27
N ALA A 19 23.92 -20.64 -20.49
CA ALA A 19 23.24 -19.67 -19.66
C ALA A 19 23.17 -20.29 -18.28
N GLU A 20 23.91 -19.72 -17.32
CA GLU A 20 23.65 -20.00 -15.92
C GLU A 20 22.17 -19.75 -15.70
N VAL A 21 21.42 -20.84 -15.53
CA VAL A 21 20.01 -20.81 -15.20
C VAL A 21 19.97 -20.21 -13.80
N LEU A 22 19.77 -18.89 -13.73
CA LEU A 22 19.48 -18.23 -12.47
C LEU A 22 18.34 -19.02 -11.81
N PRO A 23 18.48 -19.42 -10.54
CA PRO A 23 17.46 -20.21 -9.87
C PRO A 23 16.12 -19.49 -10.01
N SER A 24 15.18 -20.14 -10.69
CA SER A 24 13.85 -19.58 -10.94
C SER A 24 13.19 -19.26 -9.59
N ALA A 25 12.71 -18.02 -9.46
CA ALA A 25 12.12 -17.59 -8.20
C ALA A 25 10.81 -18.35 -7.94
N ARG A 26 10.69 -19.00 -6.78
CA ARG A 26 9.51 -19.75 -6.38
C ARG A 26 8.58 -18.88 -5.57
N TRP A 27 7.38 -18.66 -6.11
CA TRP A 27 6.34 -17.86 -5.48
C TRP A 27 5.66 -18.64 -4.35
N LEU A 28 5.66 -18.08 -3.13
CA LEU A 28 4.91 -18.57 -1.97
C LEU A 28 3.97 -17.46 -1.50
N TYR A 29 2.67 -17.72 -1.62
CA TYR A 29 1.65 -16.78 -1.19
C TYR A 29 1.37 -16.93 0.31
N CYS A 30 1.40 -15.80 1.03
CA CYS A 30 1.39 -15.75 2.49
C CYS A 30 0.19 -14.97 3.10
N GLY A 31 -0.78 -14.49 2.30
CA GLY A 31 -2.00 -13.85 2.83
C GLY A 31 -3.24 -14.74 2.66
N GLU A 32 -3.91 -15.33 3.65
CA GLU A 32 -4.53 -14.76 4.86
C GLU A 32 -5.23 -15.91 5.62
N PRO A 33 -5.54 -15.77 6.93
CA PRO A 33 -6.92 -15.39 7.28
C PRO A 33 -6.98 -14.47 8.52
N GLU A 34 -6.95 -13.15 8.32
CA GLU A 34 -7.59 -12.11 9.16
C GLU A 34 -7.20 -10.73 8.61
N GLU A 35 -8.17 -9.80 8.46
CA GLU A 35 -8.04 -8.40 7.96
C GLU A 35 -6.93 -7.53 8.65
N ILE A 36 -6.17 -8.15 9.54
CA ILE A 36 -5.10 -7.65 10.38
C ILE A 36 -3.76 -7.55 9.63
N GLN A 37 -3.49 -8.29 8.54
CA GLN A 37 -2.11 -8.44 8.02
C GLN A 37 -1.82 -7.95 6.59
N ARG A 38 -2.63 -7.05 6.03
CA ARG A 38 -2.26 -6.39 4.76
C ARG A 38 -1.10 -5.41 4.96
N ALA A 39 -0.07 -5.53 4.11
CA ALA A 39 1.01 -4.58 4.06
C ALA A 39 0.48 -3.20 3.61
N VAL A 40 0.88 -2.13 4.29
CA VAL A 40 0.46 -0.77 3.92
C VAL A 40 1.50 -0.12 3.03
N LEU A 41 1.10 0.23 1.82
CA LEU A 41 1.88 0.99 0.85
C LEU A 41 1.35 2.42 0.78
N VAL A 42 2.24 3.40 0.77
CA VAL A 42 1.88 4.82 0.71
C VAL A 42 2.51 5.49 -0.50
N GLN A 43 1.72 6.29 -1.19
CA GLN A 43 2.18 7.16 -2.27
C GLN A 43 1.89 8.61 -1.90
N PHE A 44 2.93 9.43 -1.78
CA PHE A 44 2.78 10.86 -1.52
C PHE A 44 2.55 11.62 -2.82
N SER A 45 1.50 12.43 -2.84
CA SER A 45 1.15 13.31 -3.97
C SER A 45 2.26 14.29 -4.35
N ASN A 46 3.07 14.70 -3.37
CA ASN A 46 4.18 15.64 -3.59
C ASN A 46 5.50 14.95 -3.98
N GLY A 47 5.46 13.66 -4.35
CA GLY A 47 6.64 12.88 -4.72
C GLY A 47 7.37 12.30 -3.50
N LYS A 48 8.67 12.06 -3.65
CA LYS A 48 9.46 11.36 -2.63
C LYS A 48 9.77 12.26 -1.43
N LEU A 49 9.57 11.70 -0.24
CA LEU A 49 9.94 12.38 1.00
C LEU A 49 11.45 12.31 1.24
N GLN A 50 12.01 13.41 1.73
CA GLN A 50 13.44 13.51 2.03
C GLN A 50 13.83 12.73 3.30
N ASN A 51 12.97 12.76 4.34
CA ASN A 51 13.22 12.13 5.64
C ASN A 51 12.07 11.20 6.04
N PRO A 52 11.93 10.01 5.42
CA PRO A 52 10.83 9.10 5.70
C PRO A 52 10.88 8.49 7.11
N GLY A 53 12.05 8.43 7.75
CA GLY A 53 12.23 7.85 9.09
C GLY A 53 11.61 8.65 10.24
N ASN A 54 11.29 9.92 10.03
CA ASN A 54 10.65 10.78 11.05
C ASN A 54 9.12 10.80 10.94
N MET A 55 8.53 9.89 10.15
CA MET A 55 7.08 9.84 9.99
C MET A 55 6.42 8.98 11.06
N ARG A 56 5.29 9.47 11.58
CA ARG A 56 4.40 8.70 12.44
C ARG A 56 3.12 8.38 11.70
N PHE A 57 2.88 7.09 11.47
CA PHE A 57 1.67 6.61 10.79
C PHE A 57 0.64 6.11 11.80
N THR A 58 -0.60 6.53 11.61
CA THR A 58 -1.75 6.04 12.38
C THR A 58 -2.82 5.54 11.40
N LEU A 59 -3.19 4.27 11.51
CA LEU A 59 -4.22 3.66 10.69
C LEU A 59 -5.53 3.59 11.47
N TYR A 60 -6.56 4.20 10.92
CA TYR A 60 -7.91 4.15 11.44
C TYR A 60 -8.74 3.13 10.64
N LYS A 61 -9.38 2.19 11.34
CA LYS A 61 -10.17 1.11 10.77
C LYS A 61 -11.64 1.23 11.18
N SER A 62 -12.57 1.02 10.25
CA SER A 62 -13.99 1.01 10.57
C SER A 62 -14.34 -0.07 11.59
N ASN A 63 -15.15 0.30 12.57
CA ASN A 63 -15.71 -0.62 13.56
C ASN A 63 -17.01 -1.29 13.09
N ASP A 64 -17.49 -0.99 11.88
CA ASP A 64 -18.70 -1.62 11.34
C ASP A 64 -18.41 -3.08 10.98
N SER A 65 -18.98 -4.02 11.73
CA SER A 65 -18.83 -5.46 11.49
C SER A 65 -19.85 -6.02 10.50
N THR A 66 -20.90 -5.26 10.19
CA THR A 66 -22.09 -5.75 9.48
C THR A 66 -22.07 -5.42 8.00
N ASN A 67 -21.73 -4.20 7.63
CA ASN A 67 -21.75 -3.74 6.24
C ASN A 67 -20.36 -3.91 5.61
N PRO A 68 -20.16 -4.84 4.66
CA PRO A 68 -18.84 -5.13 4.11
C PRO A 68 -18.17 -3.92 3.45
N ARG A 69 -18.95 -2.98 2.89
CA ARG A 69 -18.40 -1.76 2.28
C ARG A 69 -17.88 -0.79 3.34
N LYS A 70 -18.57 -0.68 4.46
CA LYS A 70 -18.17 0.18 5.58
C LYS A 70 -17.06 -0.47 6.40
N ARG A 71 -17.11 -1.78 6.64
CA ARG A 71 -16.08 -2.54 7.37
C ARG A 71 -14.69 -2.37 6.78
N ASN A 72 -14.61 -2.34 5.46
CA ASN A 72 -13.37 -2.18 4.73
C ASN A 72 -12.87 -0.73 4.66
N GLN A 73 -13.58 0.26 5.23
CA GLN A 73 -13.13 1.65 5.23
C GLN A 73 -11.91 1.82 6.14
N ARG A 74 -10.91 2.50 5.61
CA ARG A 74 -9.63 2.78 6.26
C ARG A 74 -9.21 4.23 5.97
N ILE A 75 -8.68 4.90 6.97
CA ILE A 75 -7.98 6.19 6.85
C ILE A 75 -6.56 6.01 7.38
N LEU A 76 -5.57 6.47 6.63
CA LEU A 76 -4.19 6.52 7.06
C LEU A 76 -3.79 7.98 7.28
N ALA A 77 -3.44 8.33 8.50
CA ALA A 77 -2.84 9.62 8.83
C ALA A 77 -1.32 9.45 8.95
N ALA A 78 -0.58 10.42 8.45
CA ALA A 78 0.86 10.50 8.66
C ALA A 78 1.26 11.90 9.11
N GLU A 79 2.09 11.99 10.15
CA GLU A 79 2.58 13.26 10.67
C GLU A 79 4.09 13.37 10.50
N THR A 80 4.52 14.58 10.14
CA THR A 80 5.92 15.01 10.11
C THR A 80 6.05 16.31 10.92
N ASP A 81 7.28 16.76 11.15
CA ASP A 81 7.54 18.03 11.84
C ASP A 81 6.91 19.26 11.16
N ARG A 82 6.61 19.18 9.85
CA ARG A 82 6.20 20.34 9.05
C ARG A 82 4.82 20.20 8.42
N LEU A 83 4.34 18.98 8.21
CA LEU A 83 3.13 18.72 7.43
C LEU A 83 2.47 17.41 7.87
N SER A 84 1.15 17.42 7.88
CA SER A 84 0.34 16.21 8.06
C SER A 84 -0.16 15.75 6.70
N TYR A 85 -0.34 14.44 6.56
CA TYR A 85 -0.89 13.82 5.37
C TYR A 85 -2.06 12.92 5.73
N VAL A 86 -3.00 12.78 4.81
CA VAL A 86 -4.09 11.83 4.92
C VAL A 86 -4.27 11.04 3.63
N GLY A 87 -4.54 9.75 3.77
CA GLY A 87 -5.00 8.89 2.70
C GLY A 87 -6.23 8.09 3.14
N ASN A 88 -7.09 7.76 2.19
CA ASN A 88 -8.32 7.00 2.45
C ASN A 88 -8.60 6.05 1.30
N ASN A 89 -9.24 4.91 1.60
CA ASN A 89 -9.59 3.89 0.61
C ASN A 89 -11.07 3.93 0.17
N PHE A 90 -11.84 4.91 0.66
CA PHE A 90 -13.27 5.09 0.37
C PHE A 90 -13.62 6.53 0.01
N GLY A 91 -14.79 6.76 -0.59
CA GLY A 91 -15.24 8.10 -0.99
C GLY A 91 -14.55 8.61 -2.27
N THR A 92 -14.74 9.90 -2.57
CA THR A 92 -14.30 10.54 -3.83
C THR A 92 -12.78 10.66 -3.96
N GLY A 93 -12.05 10.67 -2.85
CA GLY A 93 -10.57 10.70 -2.82
C GLY A 93 -9.91 9.32 -2.90
N ALA A 94 -10.69 8.24 -2.90
CA ALA A 94 -10.16 6.89 -2.96
C ALA A 94 -9.59 6.56 -4.34
N LEU A 95 -8.49 5.81 -4.35
CA LEU A 95 -7.96 5.18 -5.53
C LEU A 95 -9.02 4.23 -6.13
N LYS A 96 -9.60 4.62 -7.27
CA LYS A 96 -10.59 3.80 -8.00
C LYS A 96 -10.01 2.43 -8.43
N CYS A 97 -8.69 2.33 -8.56
CA CYS A 97 -8.01 1.08 -8.89
C CYS A 97 -8.02 0.04 -7.76
N ASN A 98 -8.20 0.43 -6.49
CA ASN A 98 -8.21 -0.53 -5.38
C ASN A 98 -9.42 -1.49 -5.42
N ALA A 99 -10.51 -1.13 -6.10
CA ALA A 99 -11.65 -2.02 -6.28
C ALA A 99 -11.47 -3.06 -7.40
N LEU A 100 -10.53 -2.82 -8.33
CA LEU A 100 -10.33 -3.64 -9.54
C LEU A 100 -8.98 -4.37 -9.55
N CYS A 101 -8.05 -4.00 -8.66
CA CYS A 101 -6.71 -4.57 -8.60
C CYS A 101 -6.36 -4.96 -7.15
N ARG A 102 -5.75 -6.14 -7.00
CA ARG A 102 -5.09 -6.54 -5.75
C ARG A 102 -3.62 -6.17 -5.86
N ASN A 103 -3.11 -5.45 -4.86
CA ASN A 103 -1.69 -5.15 -4.77
C ASN A 103 -1.03 -6.20 -3.88
N PHE A 104 0.22 -6.54 -4.20
CA PHE A 104 1.01 -7.48 -3.43
C PHE A 104 2.40 -6.93 -3.17
N VAL A 105 2.98 -7.28 -2.03
CA VAL A 105 4.39 -7.04 -1.71
C VAL A 105 5.11 -8.37 -1.63
N GLY A 106 6.23 -8.48 -2.35
CA GLY A 106 7.07 -9.67 -2.37
C GLY A 106 8.39 -9.47 -1.63
N ILE A 107 8.76 -10.41 -0.76
CA ILE A 107 10.07 -10.50 -0.12
C ILE A 107 10.82 -11.67 -0.78
N LEU A 108 11.86 -11.36 -1.56
CA LEU A 108 12.67 -12.36 -2.25
C LEU A 108 13.93 -12.70 -1.46
N ASN A 109 14.04 -13.95 -1.03
CA ASN A 109 15.30 -14.50 -0.55
C ASN A 109 16.17 -14.88 -1.76
N LYS A 110 17.23 -14.10 -1.99
CA LYS A 110 18.14 -14.29 -3.15
C LYS A 110 18.94 -15.58 -3.07
N THR A 111 19.17 -16.12 -1.87
CA THR A 111 19.95 -17.35 -1.65
C THR A 111 19.11 -18.59 -1.94
N SER A 112 17.86 -18.63 -1.48
CA SER A 112 16.96 -19.77 -1.72
C SER A 112 16.13 -19.66 -3.00
N GLY A 113 16.05 -18.46 -3.59
CA GLY A 113 15.16 -18.15 -4.70
C GLY A 113 13.68 -18.10 -4.30
N GLN A 114 13.34 -18.13 -3.01
CA GLN A 114 11.95 -18.12 -2.56
C GLN A 114 11.42 -16.69 -2.43
N MET A 115 10.24 -16.41 -2.99
CA MET A 115 9.54 -15.13 -2.90
C MET A 115 8.26 -15.28 -2.09
N GLU A 116 8.27 -14.73 -0.87
CA GLU A 116 7.09 -14.65 -0.01
C GLU A 116 6.24 -13.45 -0.42
N VAL A 117 4.94 -13.65 -0.62
CA VAL A 117 4.06 -12.62 -1.17
C VAL A 117 2.85 -12.37 -0.28
N TYR A 118 2.67 -11.11 0.10
CA TYR A 118 1.66 -10.63 1.02
C TYR A 118 0.65 -9.73 0.32
N ASP A 119 -0.61 -9.77 0.74
CA ASP A 119 -1.62 -8.79 0.33
C ASP A 119 -1.18 -7.39 0.78
N ALA A 120 -1.39 -6.40 -0.08
CA ALA A 120 -1.05 -5.02 0.20
C ALA A 120 -2.21 -4.06 -0.10
N GLU A 121 -2.28 -3.01 0.70
CA GLU A 121 -3.22 -1.91 0.55
C GLU A 121 -2.47 -0.62 0.22
N LEU A 122 -2.88 0.06 -0.85
CA LEU A 122 -2.26 1.28 -1.32
C LEU A 122 -3.07 2.52 -0.92
N PHE A 123 -2.42 3.47 -0.27
CA PHE A 123 -2.98 4.76 0.12
C PHE A 123 -2.29 5.91 -0.62
N ASN A 124 -3.09 6.76 -1.27
CA ASN A 124 -2.63 8.03 -1.78
C ASN A 124 -2.67 9.08 -0.67
N MET A 125 -1.51 9.58 -0.28
CA MET A 125 -1.33 10.55 0.79
C MET A 125 -1.41 11.98 0.23
N GLN A 126 -2.37 12.75 0.72
CA GLN A 126 -2.61 14.16 0.40
C GLN A 126 -2.16 15.05 1.55
N PRO A 127 -1.43 16.14 1.30
CA PRO A 127 -1.00 17.06 2.34
C PRO A 127 -2.19 17.83 2.93
N LEU A 128 -2.17 18.01 4.24
CA LEU A 128 -3.11 18.86 4.98
C LEU A 128 -2.42 20.17 5.31
N PHE A 129 -2.86 21.26 4.69
CA PHE A 129 -2.35 22.59 4.98
C PHE A 129 -3.17 23.23 6.10
N SER A 130 -2.51 23.49 7.24
CA SER A 130 -3.11 24.05 8.46
C SER A 130 -3.82 25.40 8.28
N GLY A 131 -3.53 26.12 7.19
CA GLY A 131 -4.14 27.43 6.89
C GLY A 131 -5.39 27.42 6.03
N LEU A 132 -5.80 26.29 5.42
CA LEU A 132 -6.80 26.32 4.34
C LEU A 132 -8.13 25.60 4.62
N LEU A 133 -8.28 24.73 5.63
CA LEU A 133 -9.39 23.76 5.58
C LEU A 133 -10.01 23.38 6.93
N LYS A 134 -10.84 24.26 7.51
CA LYS A 134 -11.88 23.80 8.47
C LYS A 134 -12.76 22.70 7.85
N GLY A 135 -13.00 22.77 6.52
CA GLY A 135 -13.81 21.80 5.79
C GLY A 135 -13.21 20.39 5.73
N GLN A 136 -11.97 20.22 5.25
CA GLN A 136 -11.35 18.88 5.16
C GLN A 136 -11.03 18.28 6.53
N GLN A 137 -10.62 19.11 7.50
CA GLN A 137 -10.36 18.64 8.86
C GLN A 137 -11.65 18.10 9.51
N ASN A 138 -12.80 18.75 9.29
CA ASN A 138 -14.11 18.27 9.75
C ASN A 138 -14.53 16.96 9.06
N TYR A 139 -14.24 16.77 7.76
CA TYR A 139 -14.51 15.50 7.07
C TYR A 139 -13.67 14.34 7.62
N LEU A 140 -12.42 14.60 7.97
CA LEU A 140 -11.56 13.60 8.61
C LEU A 140 -12.03 13.29 10.03
N LEU A 141 -12.41 14.32 10.80
CA LEU A 141 -12.95 14.13 12.15
C LEU A 141 -14.28 13.37 12.10
N GLU A 142 -15.23 13.74 11.25
CA GLU A 142 -16.49 12.99 11.05
C GLU A 142 -16.23 11.56 10.58
N GLY A 143 -15.37 11.39 9.57
CA GLY A 143 -15.03 10.08 9.01
C GLY A 143 -14.27 9.18 10.00
N ALA A 144 -13.60 9.75 11.01
CA ALA A 144 -12.86 9.02 12.02
C ALA A 144 -13.65 8.66 13.28
N LYS A 145 -14.84 9.25 13.52
CA LYS A 145 -15.64 9.01 14.74
C LYS A 145 -15.98 7.54 14.98
N ASP A 146 -16.23 6.81 13.89
CA ASP A 146 -16.59 5.39 13.94
C ASP A 146 -15.39 4.46 13.68
N LEU A 147 -14.17 5.01 13.63
CA LEU A 147 -12.96 4.26 13.34
C LEU A 147 -12.12 4.03 14.61
N VAL A 148 -11.53 2.85 14.69
CA VAL A 148 -10.55 2.47 15.72
C VAL A 148 -9.14 2.74 15.19
N SER A 149 -8.35 3.51 15.95
CA SER A 149 -6.96 3.81 15.62
C SER A 149 -6.01 2.70 16.05
N ASN A 150 -5.07 2.33 15.18
CA ASN A 150 -3.95 1.46 15.49
C ASN A 150 -2.64 2.08 14.96
N PRO A 151 -1.60 2.23 15.81
CA PRO A 151 -0.29 2.65 15.33
C PRO A 151 0.27 1.54 14.42
N ILE A 152 0.88 1.93 13.30
CA ILE A 152 1.52 0.99 12.38
C ILE A 152 2.88 1.49 11.94
N SER A 153 3.78 0.56 11.65
CA SER A 153 5.03 0.86 10.95
C SER A 153 4.77 0.72 9.45
N ALA A 154 4.92 1.81 8.70
CA ALA A 154 4.76 1.82 7.25
C ALA A 154 6.07 2.26 6.59
N THR A 155 6.44 1.59 5.51
CA THR A 155 7.65 1.92 4.75
C THR A 155 7.26 2.83 3.58
N ALA A 156 7.79 4.05 3.58
CA ALA A 156 7.72 4.96 2.43
C ALA A 156 8.94 4.74 1.53
N TRP A 157 8.73 4.59 0.21
CA TRP A 157 9.77 4.34 -0.79
C TRP A 157 10.05 5.55 -1.67
#